data_AF-A0A5E4L1G9-F1
#
_entry.id   AF-A0A5E4L1G9-F1
#
_cell.length_a   1.000
_cell.length_b   1.000
_cell.length_c   1.000
_cell.angle_alpha   90.00
_cell.angle_beta   90.00
_cell.angle_gamma   90.00
#
_symmetry.space_group_name_H-M   'P 1'
#
loop_
_entity.id
_entity.type
_entity.pdbx_description
1 polymer ?
#
loop_
_entity_poly.entity_id
_entity_poly.type
_entity_poly.pdbx_seq_one_letter_code
_entity_poly.pdbx_strand_id
1 'polypeptide(L)'
;MPKISIVVPAHNEEENLPSLLDELLPVLEKNIETQDFELVIVDDNSTDETPELIERLASKDSRIKPFHRHTEPGFGNAVKEGLRNATGDIVIPVMGDLSDDPQDIPKLVRKIEEGYDIAYGSRFVEGGGTDGYPSAKMIANRTFNNCVRLLFGIKHKDITNAFKAYRKEVLESIGIDNLEANGFDLTVEIPLKAHILGFRSAEVPVTWHGRKRGEAKLKLSENGTKYGKRLMKLFIVGNIISLKDLFGSVVSGSKWKLLGALVIGILVLLGIFKYSGYSQVYETIRNVSVIYIFAGFAAITTAFVMRTWRWSVLLRTSGYVVPRDILFKSLMFGFLLNYFLPARAGDIARGAALKTTEKTPMGISLSTIVIERAMDMLTLALMLGAGAMFVSRSSTMSIVAIAALAIAFLLVVMLFFAYRYDAFITRKLGKRFPAISGFMNSMKEGLFRIYSNPSALMLSIAISVPVWIFEVSGIYIAAMAIGYKITFPLAVVSGVASFLAQTIPITPAGIGIYEGTMAGVLALFGISMSTGFSLALVDHFVRASVTIIFGMVSTIHLGFASRGYFAEARKSSHKPDDAI
;
A
#
# COMPACT_ATOMS: atom_id res chain seq x y z
N MET A 1 -22.77 -2.80 32.69
CA MET A 1 -22.77 -2.91 31.22
C MET A 1 -22.41 -1.54 30.66
N PRO A 2 -21.79 -1.45 29.47
CA PRO A 2 -21.41 -0.17 28.91
C PRO A 2 -22.65 0.69 28.61
N LYS A 3 -22.55 2.00 28.83
CA LYS A 3 -23.60 2.93 28.41
C LYS A 3 -23.53 3.11 26.90
N ILE A 4 -24.68 3.16 26.22
CA ILE A 4 -24.75 3.32 24.76
C ILE A 4 -25.30 4.69 24.38
N SER A 5 -24.65 5.39 23.45
CA SER A 5 -25.21 6.57 22.80
C SER A 5 -25.66 6.22 21.38
N ILE A 6 -26.96 6.27 21.14
CA ILE A 6 -27.52 6.20 19.79
C ILE A 6 -27.58 7.60 19.21
N VAL A 7 -26.82 7.86 18.15
CA VAL A 7 -26.76 9.18 17.51
C VAL A 7 -27.65 9.18 16.27
N VAL A 8 -28.70 10.01 16.28
CA VAL A 8 -29.68 10.11 15.19
C VAL A 8 -29.58 11.49 14.55
N PRO A 9 -28.93 11.64 13.38
CA PRO A 9 -28.98 12.88 12.61
C PRO A 9 -30.36 13.01 11.94
N ALA A 10 -31.01 14.16 12.10
CA ALA A 10 -32.34 14.45 11.56
C ALA A 10 -32.30 15.73 10.71
N HIS A 11 -32.85 15.68 9.49
CA HIS A 11 -33.05 16.84 8.64
C HIS A 11 -34.36 16.68 7.87
N ASN A 12 -35.38 17.41 8.27
CA ASN A 12 -36.75 17.26 7.80
C ASN A 12 -37.28 15.81 7.94
N GLU A 13 -37.29 15.30 9.17
CA GLU A 13 -37.63 13.92 9.53
C GLU A 13 -38.88 13.83 10.42
N GLU A 14 -39.75 14.85 10.39
CA GLU A 14 -40.95 14.95 11.25
C GLU A 14 -41.88 13.72 11.15
N GLU A 15 -41.96 13.11 9.95
CA GLU A 15 -42.76 11.92 9.71
C GLU A 15 -42.08 10.61 10.14
N ASN A 16 -40.74 10.55 10.11
CA ASN A 16 -40.00 9.31 10.30
C ASN A 16 -39.56 9.12 11.76
N LEU A 17 -39.24 10.21 12.46
CA LEU A 17 -38.70 10.15 13.82
C LEU A 17 -39.62 9.44 14.83
N PRO A 18 -40.96 9.64 14.84
CA PRO A 18 -41.84 8.90 15.75
C PRO A 18 -41.80 7.40 15.49
N SER A 19 -41.90 6.98 14.22
CA SER A 19 -41.84 5.57 13.85
C SER A 19 -40.48 4.94 14.14
N LEU A 20 -39.38 5.70 13.98
CA LEU A 20 -38.05 5.26 14.40
C LEU A 20 -38.02 4.96 15.90
N LEU A 21 -38.56 5.85 16.74
CA LEU A 21 -38.57 5.63 18.19
C LEU A 21 -39.47 4.47 18.60
N ASP A 22 -40.62 4.30 17.95
CA ASP A 22 -41.53 3.16 18.19
C ASP A 22 -40.88 1.81 17.89
N GLU A 23 -39.98 1.73 16.90
CA GLU A 23 -39.22 0.50 16.57
C GLU A 23 -37.94 0.36 17.43
N LEU A 24 -37.26 1.47 17.72
CA LEU A 24 -35.95 1.49 18.36
C LEU A 24 -36.03 1.28 19.89
N LEU A 25 -36.89 2.02 20.58
CA LEU A 25 -36.96 2.00 22.06
C LEU A 25 -37.28 0.59 22.60
N PRO A 26 -38.26 -0.17 22.07
CA PRO A 26 -38.55 -1.50 22.57
C PRO A 26 -37.36 -2.46 22.44
N VAL A 27 -36.54 -2.30 21.40
CA VAL A 27 -35.33 -3.12 21.21
C VAL A 27 -34.28 -2.77 22.26
N LEU A 28 -34.02 -1.49 22.47
CA LEU A 28 -33.02 -1.05 23.44
C LEU A 28 -33.39 -1.45 24.87
N GLU A 29 -34.67 -1.34 25.23
CA GLU A 29 -35.18 -1.67 26.58
C GLU A 29 -35.23 -3.17 26.87
N LYS A 30 -35.57 -3.98 25.85
CA LYS A 30 -35.74 -5.43 26.01
C LYS A 30 -34.42 -6.19 26.16
N ASN A 31 -33.35 -5.72 25.52
CA ASN A 31 -32.07 -6.42 25.49
C ASN A 31 -31.15 -5.91 26.60
N ILE A 32 -30.70 -6.81 27.47
CA ILE A 32 -29.86 -6.48 28.65
C ILE A 32 -28.63 -5.66 28.25
N GLU A 33 -28.00 -6.00 27.11
CA GLU A 33 -26.78 -5.37 26.62
C GLU A 33 -26.98 -3.89 26.23
N THR A 34 -28.22 -3.47 26.00
CA THR A 34 -28.57 -2.12 25.53
C THR A 34 -29.40 -1.31 26.52
N GLN A 35 -29.66 -1.81 27.73
CA GLN A 35 -30.59 -1.18 28.68
C GLN A 35 -30.13 0.18 29.22
N ASP A 36 -28.82 0.40 29.35
CA ASP A 36 -28.27 1.71 29.71
C ASP A 36 -27.93 2.48 28.43
N PHE A 37 -28.86 3.33 27.98
CA PHE A 37 -28.72 4.06 26.74
C PHE A 37 -29.17 5.52 26.84
N GLU A 38 -28.69 6.32 25.91
CA GLU A 38 -29.20 7.64 25.58
C GLU A 38 -29.40 7.78 24.07
N LEU A 39 -30.38 8.60 23.67
CA LEU A 39 -30.59 8.97 22.27
C LEU A 39 -30.15 10.40 22.07
N VAL A 40 -29.07 10.60 21.33
CA VAL A 40 -28.57 11.91 20.94
C VAL A 40 -29.18 12.25 19.58
N ILE A 41 -30.29 12.99 19.57
CA ILE A 41 -30.97 13.38 18.34
C ILE A 41 -30.50 14.76 17.95
N VAL A 42 -29.93 14.88 16.75
CA VAL A 42 -29.33 16.12 16.24
C VAL A 42 -30.15 16.62 15.07
N ASP A 43 -30.91 17.70 15.29
CA ASP A 43 -31.50 18.47 14.20
C ASP A 43 -30.42 19.20 13.40
N ASP A 44 -30.45 19.04 12.08
CA ASP A 44 -29.49 19.59 11.15
C ASP A 44 -30.11 20.72 10.31
N ASN A 45 -30.57 21.76 11.00
CA ASN A 45 -31.15 22.96 10.42
C ASN A 45 -32.38 22.63 9.55
N SER A 46 -33.34 21.90 10.15
CA SER A 46 -34.60 21.55 9.49
C SER A 46 -35.48 22.78 9.26
N THR A 47 -36.38 22.65 8.29
CA THR A 47 -37.36 23.67 7.88
C THR A 47 -38.80 23.26 8.15
N ASP A 48 -39.01 22.02 8.60
CA ASP A 48 -40.30 21.46 9.02
C ASP A 48 -40.41 21.43 10.57
N GLU A 49 -41.38 20.71 11.14
CA GLU A 49 -41.59 20.64 12.59
C GLU A 49 -40.62 19.68 13.32
N THR A 50 -39.54 19.23 12.67
CA THR A 50 -38.54 18.33 13.28
C THR A 50 -37.95 18.89 14.59
N PRO A 51 -37.52 20.17 14.68
CA PRO A 51 -36.95 20.71 15.91
C PRO A 51 -37.94 20.70 17.09
N GLU A 52 -39.18 21.12 16.86
CA GLU A 52 -40.24 21.14 17.86
C GLU A 52 -40.64 19.73 18.30
N LEU A 53 -40.67 18.78 17.35
CA LEU A 53 -40.91 17.37 17.63
C LEU A 53 -39.82 16.80 18.55
N ILE A 54 -38.55 17.07 18.27
CA ILE A 54 -37.40 16.59 19.06
C ILE A 54 -37.50 17.10 20.50
N GLU A 55 -37.80 18.37 20.72
CA GLU A 55 -37.98 18.95 22.06
C GLU A 55 -39.15 18.30 22.82
N ARG A 56 -40.28 18.09 22.12
CA ARG A 56 -41.45 17.42 22.71
C ARG A 56 -41.14 15.98 23.12
N LEU A 57 -40.34 15.26 22.33
CA LEU A 57 -39.90 13.90 22.65
C LEU A 57 -38.95 13.91 23.86
N ALA A 58 -37.98 14.82 23.90
CA ALA A 58 -37.06 15.00 25.02
C ALA A 58 -37.77 15.35 26.34
N SER A 59 -38.85 16.14 26.31
CA SER A 59 -39.64 16.44 27.50
C SER A 59 -40.38 15.21 28.09
N LYS A 60 -40.64 14.19 27.27
CA LYS A 60 -41.36 12.97 27.67
C LYS A 60 -40.42 11.87 28.13
N ASP A 61 -39.21 11.82 27.59
CA ASP A 61 -38.21 10.82 27.92
C ASP A 61 -36.83 11.46 28.15
N SER A 62 -36.39 11.46 29.41
CA SER A 62 -35.11 12.04 29.83
C SER A 62 -33.87 11.39 29.19
N ARG A 63 -34.00 10.20 28.58
CA ARG A 63 -32.93 9.52 27.83
C ARG A 63 -32.70 10.15 26.45
N ILE A 64 -33.69 10.89 25.92
CA ILE A 64 -33.57 11.63 24.67
C ILE A 64 -32.89 12.97 24.94
N LYS A 65 -31.80 13.23 24.23
CA LYS A 65 -30.96 14.43 24.32
C LYS A 65 -31.06 15.20 23.01
N PRO A 66 -31.78 16.34 23.00
CA PRO A 66 -31.98 17.13 21.80
C PRO A 66 -30.78 18.05 21.55
N PHE A 67 -30.34 18.14 20.31
CA PHE A 67 -29.32 19.08 19.86
C PHE A 67 -29.75 19.70 18.54
N HIS A 68 -29.52 21.01 18.37
CA HIS A 68 -29.93 21.73 17.17
C HIS A 68 -28.74 22.44 16.55
N ARG A 69 -28.57 22.26 15.24
CA ARG A 69 -27.56 22.96 14.44
C ARG A 69 -28.24 23.97 13.53
N HIS A 70 -27.67 25.16 13.45
CA HIS A 70 -28.17 26.25 12.58
C HIS A 70 -27.17 26.64 11.47
N THR A 71 -26.18 25.79 11.24
CA THR A 71 -25.15 25.96 10.19
C THR A 71 -25.50 25.16 8.94
N GLU A 72 -24.67 25.23 7.88
CA GLU A 72 -24.89 24.46 6.65
C GLU A 72 -25.21 22.97 6.93
N PRO A 73 -26.35 22.46 6.40
CA PRO A 73 -26.75 21.07 6.55
C PRO A 73 -25.72 20.11 5.98
N GLY A 74 -25.53 18.99 6.66
CA GLY A 74 -24.71 17.89 6.20
C GLY A 74 -24.71 16.74 7.19
N PHE A 75 -25.07 15.55 6.70
CA PHE A 75 -25.07 14.30 7.48
C PHE A 75 -23.81 14.14 8.35
N GLY A 76 -22.63 14.38 7.77
CA GLY A 76 -21.37 14.25 8.51
C GLY A 76 -21.23 15.29 9.62
N ASN A 77 -21.74 16.50 9.43
CA ASN A 77 -21.72 17.52 10.47
C ASN A 77 -22.71 17.22 11.61
N ALA A 78 -23.92 16.74 11.29
CA ALA A 78 -24.91 16.33 12.28
C ALA A 78 -24.41 15.16 13.12
N VAL A 79 -23.83 14.14 12.48
CA VAL A 79 -23.21 13.02 13.18
C VAL A 79 -22.07 13.51 14.07
N LYS A 80 -21.15 14.35 13.57
CA LYS A 80 -20.04 14.89 14.40
C LYS A 80 -20.52 15.59 15.66
N GLU A 81 -21.60 16.38 15.57
CA GLU A 81 -22.18 17.04 16.74
C GLU A 81 -22.76 16.02 17.73
N GLY A 82 -23.44 15.00 17.23
CA GLY A 82 -23.91 13.91 18.08
C GLY A 82 -22.76 13.13 18.72
N LEU A 83 -21.66 12.88 18.00
CA LEU A 83 -20.46 12.23 18.54
C LEU A 83 -19.82 13.07 19.65
N ARG A 84 -19.84 14.40 19.58
CA ARG A 84 -19.27 15.29 20.62
C ARG A 84 -20.05 15.22 21.93
N ASN A 85 -21.38 15.09 21.81
CA ASN A 85 -22.28 15.11 22.94
C ASN A 85 -22.63 13.71 23.47
N ALA A 86 -22.21 12.65 22.76
CA ALA A 86 -22.34 11.28 23.21
C ALA A 86 -21.51 11.03 24.47
N THR A 87 -22.17 10.58 25.54
CA THR A 87 -21.55 10.27 26.83
C THR A 87 -21.28 8.78 27.03
N GLY A 88 -21.94 7.91 26.27
CA GLY A 88 -21.82 6.45 26.34
C GLY A 88 -20.45 5.92 25.92
N ASP A 89 -20.11 4.75 26.45
CA ASP A 89 -18.89 4.01 26.14
C ASP A 89 -18.91 3.44 24.71
N ILE A 90 -20.10 3.18 24.19
CA ILE A 90 -20.35 2.71 22.83
C ILE A 90 -21.24 3.71 22.10
N VAL A 91 -20.81 4.16 20.92
CA VAL A 91 -21.55 5.12 20.10
C VAL A 91 -21.97 4.47 18.79
N ILE A 92 -23.27 4.57 18.47
CA ILE A 92 -23.88 3.95 17.29
C ILE A 92 -24.67 5.01 16.52
N PRO A 93 -24.16 5.50 15.37
CA PRO A 93 -24.95 6.32 14.46
C PRO A 93 -26.07 5.49 13.81
N VAL A 94 -27.31 5.97 13.89
CA VAL A 94 -28.50 5.33 13.30
C VAL A 94 -29.20 6.34 12.39
N MET A 95 -29.56 5.90 11.18
CA MET A 95 -30.25 6.77 10.22
C MET A 95 -31.70 7.06 10.66
N GLY A 96 -32.14 8.31 10.46
CA GLY A 96 -33.54 8.73 10.72
C GLY A 96 -34.59 8.04 9.84
N ASP A 97 -34.18 7.45 8.71
CA ASP A 97 -35.04 6.98 7.63
C ASP A 97 -35.48 5.50 7.74
N LEU A 98 -35.32 4.87 8.92
CA LEU A 98 -35.68 3.48 9.21
C LEU A 98 -35.03 2.43 8.28
N SER A 99 -33.90 2.78 7.64
CA SER A 99 -33.25 1.87 6.69
C SER A 99 -32.38 0.79 7.35
N ASP A 100 -31.97 1.00 8.61
CA ASP A 100 -31.22 0.02 9.41
C ASP A 100 -32.17 -0.68 10.40
N ASP A 101 -32.12 -2.00 10.50
CA ASP A 101 -32.94 -2.77 11.45
C ASP A 101 -32.44 -2.57 12.90
N PRO A 102 -33.25 -1.99 13.81
CA PRO A 102 -32.85 -1.82 15.21
C PRO A 102 -32.50 -3.14 15.92
N GLN A 103 -33.05 -4.29 15.49
CA GLN A 103 -32.77 -5.61 16.06
C GLN A 103 -31.30 -6.03 15.92
N ASP A 104 -30.54 -5.36 15.05
CA ASP A 104 -29.12 -5.62 14.86
C ASP A 104 -28.23 -4.84 15.85
N ILE A 105 -28.76 -3.84 16.57
CA ILE A 105 -28.00 -3.06 17.56
C ILE A 105 -27.37 -3.95 18.65
N PRO A 106 -28.10 -4.88 19.31
CA PRO A 106 -27.50 -5.76 20.30
C PRO A 106 -26.36 -6.62 19.73
N LYS A 107 -26.42 -7.00 18.45
CA LYS A 107 -25.34 -7.77 17.80
C LYS A 107 -24.07 -6.93 17.67
N LEU A 108 -24.20 -5.64 17.32
CA LEU A 108 -23.07 -4.71 17.25
C LEU A 108 -22.42 -4.50 18.62
N VAL A 109 -23.23 -4.31 19.65
CA VAL A 109 -22.79 -4.11 21.04
C VAL A 109 -22.03 -5.32 21.57
N ARG A 110 -22.61 -6.52 21.43
CA ARG A 110 -21.93 -7.77 21.82
C ARG A 110 -20.57 -7.91 21.15
N LYS A 111 -20.46 -7.49 19.88
CA LYS A 111 -19.18 -7.57 19.17
C LYS A 111 -18.13 -6.63 19.75
N ILE A 112 -18.52 -5.45 20.23
CA ILE A 112 -17.62 -4.56 20.96
C ILE A 112 -17.21 -5.21 22.28
N GLU A 113 -18.15 -5.81 23.03
CA GLU A 113 -17.88 -6.48 24.32
C GLU A 113 -16.94 -7.69 24.19
N GLU A 114 -16.92 -8.40 23.05
CA GLU A 114 -15.91 -9.42 22.72
C GLU A 114 -14.46 -8.87 22.64
N GLY A 115 -14.29 -7.54 22.74
CA GLY A 115 -13.00 -6.86 22.75
C GLY A 115 -12.63 -6.24 21.41
N TYR A 116 -13.56 -6.09 20.47
CA TYR A 116 -13.31 -5.27 19.28
C TYR A 116 -13.53 -3.79 19.59
N ASP A 117 -12.82 -2.93 18.86
CA ASP A 117 -12.92 -1.48 19.04
C ASP A 117 -14.01 -0.90 18.14
N ILE A 118 -14.32 -1.60 17.03
CA ILE A 118 -15.33 -1.20 16.06
C ILE A 118 -16.07 -2.43 15.54
N ALA A 119 -17.40 -2.35 15.47
CA ALA A 119 -18.26 -3.33 14.82
C ALA A 119 -18.89 -2.71 13.58
N TYR A 120 -18.53 -3.23 12.40
CA TYR A 120 -19.07 -2.80 11.13
C TYR A 120 -20.34 -3.57 10.79
N GLY A 121 -21.49 -2.89 10.76
CA GLY A 121 -22.70 -3.49 10.24
C GLY A 121 -22.55 -3.76 8.74
N SER A 122 -22.57 -5.03 8.35
CA SER A 122 -22.25 -5.48 7.01
C SER A 122 -23.42 -6.20 6.36
N ARG A 123 -23.85 -5.66 5.21
CA ARG A 123 -24.97 -6.20 4.43
C ARG A 123 -24.56 -7.36 3.51
N PHE A 124 -23.25 -7.58 3.37
CA PHE A 124 -22.66 -8.44 2.34
C PHE A 124 -21.85 -9.61 2.90
N VAL A 125 -22.07 -9.93 4.17
CA VAL A 125 -21.57 -11.13 4.85
C VAL A 125 -22.71 -12.12 5.06
N GLU A 126 -22.36 -13.37 5.39
CA GLU A 126 -23.35 -14.41 5.68
C GLU A 126 -24.26 -13.98 6.85
N GLY A 127 -25.57 -14.08 6.66
CA GLY A 127 -26.59 -13.60 7.60
C GLY A 127 -26.97 -12.12 7.44
N GLY A 128 -26.25 -11.35 6.62
CA GLY A 128 -26.61 -9.97 6.25
C GLY A 128 -27.52 -9.95 5.02
N GLY A 129 -28.28 -8.86 4.86
CA GLY A 129 -29.27 -8.76 3.79
C GLY A 129 -29.54 -7.34 3.35
N THR A 130 -30.04 -7.20 2.11
CA THR A 130 -30.57 -5.95 1.61
C THR A 130 -31.92 -6.19 0.95
N ASP A 131 -32.95 -5.48 1.39
CA ASP A 131 -34.28 -5.52 0.77
C ASP A 131 -34.48 -4.27 -0.12
N GLY A 132 -34.80 -4.47 -1.40
CA GLY A 132 -35.04 -3.39 -2.36
C GLY A 132 -33.81 -2.52 -2.71
N TYR A 133 -32.58 -2.98 -2.47
CA TYR A 133 -31.37 -2.17 -2.72
C TYR A 133 -31.11 -1.96 -4.23
N PRO A 134 -31.04 -0.71 -4.72
CA PRO A 134 -30.86 -0.45 -6.14
C PRO A 134 -29.56 -1.07 -6.71
N SER A 135 -29.67 -1.80 -7.82
CA SER A 135 -28.56 -2.54 -8.43
C SER A 135 -27.39 -1.64 -8.85
N ALA A 136 -27.64 -0.45 -9.40
CA ALA A 136 -26.59 0.52 -9.72
C ALA A 136 -25.83 1.00 -8.47
N LYS A 137 -26.56 1.27 -7.37
CA LYS A 137 -25.98 1.62 -6.07
C LYS A 137 -25.17 0.45 -5.49
N MET A 138 -25.63 -0.79 -5.73
CA MET A 138 -24.93 -2.01 -5.32
C MET A 138 -23.56 -2.09 -5.99
N ILE A 139 -23.51 -1.99 -7.31
CA ILE A 139 -22.27 -2.07 -8.08
C ILE A 139 -21.29 -0.97 -7.65
N ALA A 140 -21.75 0.27 -7.50
CA ALA A 140 -20.91 1.38 -7.03
C ALA A 140 -20.36 1.12 -5.62
N ASN A 141 -21.21 0.67 -4.69
CA ASN A 141 -20.82 0.32 -3.33
C ASN A 141 -19.77 -0.80 -3.29
N ARG A 142 -20.03 -1.90 -4.01
CA ARG A 142 -19.12 -3.07 -4.04
C ARG A 142 -17.78 -2.70 -4.66
N THR A 143 -17.79 -1.92 -5.74
CA THR A 143 -16.56 -1.41 -6.37
C THR A 143 -15.76 -0.56 -5.39
N PHE A 144 -16.39 0.41 -4.73
CA PHE A 144 -15.71 1.28 -3.76
C PHE A 144 -15.15 0.49 -2.57
N ASN A 145 -15.95 -0.39 -1.95
CA ASN A 145 -15.51 -1.24 -0.86
C ASN A 145 -14.33 -2.14 -1.29
N ASN A 146 -14.36 -2.72 -2.49
CA ASN A 146 -13.24 -3.50 -3.02
C ASN A 146 -11.98 -2.64 -3.24
N CYS A 147 -12.13 -1.40 -3.71
CA CYS A 147 -11.00 -0.45 -3.80
C CYS A 147 -10.40 -0.17 -2.41
N VAL A 148 -11.23 0.09 -1.40
CA VAL A 148 -10.76 0.30 -0.02
C VAL A 148 -10.00 -0.93 0.49
N ARG A 149 -10.56 -2.12 0.30
CA ARG A 149 -9.93 -3.39 0.71
C ARG A 149 -8.57 -3.60 0.04
N LEU A 150 -8.49 -3.29 -1.26
CA LEU A 150 -7.25 -3.41 -2.03
C LEU A 150 -6.20 -2.39 -1.60
N LEU A 151 -6.57 -1.14 -1.31
CA LEU A 151 -5.63 -0.07 -0.99
C LEU A 151 -5.13 -0.12 0.47
N PHE A 152 -5.99 -0.51 1.41
CA PHE A 152 -5.69 -0.49 2.85
C PHE A 152 -5.45 -1.86 3.47
N GLY A 153 -5.65 -2.93 2.71
CA GLY A 153 -5.51 -4.31 3.20
C GLY A 153 -6.59 -4.70 4.20
N ILE A 154 -7.70 -3.96 4.21
CA ILE A 154 -8.85 -4.22 5.09
C ILE A 154 -9.59 -5.44 4.55
N LYS A 155 -9.94 -6.39 5.43
CA LYS A 155 -10.63 -7.62 5.03
C LYS A 155 -12.15 -7.43 4.86
N HIS A 156 -12.69 -6.47 5.60
CA HIS A 156 -14.12 -6.19 5.72
C HIS A 156 -14.78 -5.82 4.39
N LYS A 157 -15.98 -6.35 4.15
CA LYS A 157 -16.73 -6.22 2.91
C LYS A 157 -17.62 -4.97 2.84
N ASP A 158 -17.97 -4.34 3.97
CA ASP A 158 -18.91 -3.20 3.98
C ASP A 158 -18.48 -2.06 4.91
N ILE A 159 -17.39 -1.38 4.56
CA ILE A 159 -16.86 -0.25 5.31
C ILE A 159 -17.70 1.02 5.09
N THR A 160 -18.45 1.11 4.00
CA THR A 160 -19.21 2.32 3.65
C THR A 160 -20.55 2.45 4.38
N ASN A 161 -21.06 1.38 5.00
CA ASN A 161 -22.34 1.42 5.71
C ASN A 161 -22.31 2.37 6.91
N ALA A 162 -23.31 3.23 7.13
CA ALA A 162 -23.28 4.15 8.27
C ALA A 162 -23.46 3.43 9.61
N PHE A 163 -24.27 2.36 9.61
CA PHE A 163 -24.64 1.60 10.79
C PHE A 163 -23.49 0.75 11.33
N LYS A 164 -22.88 1.25 12.40
CA LYS A 164 -21.67 0.73 13.03
C LYS A 164 -21.67 1.08 14.50
N ALA A 165 -21.04 0.25 15.32
CA ALA A 165 -20.72 0.60 16.71
C ALA A 165 -19.25 0.95 16.85
N TYR A 166 -18.97 2.02 17.58
CA TYR A 166 -17.63 2.47 17.92
C TYR A 166 -17.47 2.51 19.42
N ARG A 167 -16.34 2.01 19.92
CA ARG A 167 -15.86 2.39 21.25
C ARG A 167 -15.57 3.89 21.28
N LYS A 168 -15.94 4.56 22.36
CA LYS A 168 -15.71 6.00 22.54
C LYS A 168 -14.24 6.38 22.35
N GLU A 169 -13.32 5.53 22.84
CA GLU A 169 -11.88 5.73 22.76
C GLU A 169 -11.37 5.78 21.31
N VAL A 170 -12.05 5.13 20.36
CA VAL A 170 -11.73 5.22 18.93
C VAL A 170 -11.98 6.63 18.42
N LEU A 171 -13.13 7.19 18.77
CA LEU A 171 -13.55 8.53 18.33
C LEU A 171 -12.66 9.60 18.97
N GLU A 172 -12.32 9.43 20.25
CA GLU A 172 -11.39 10.31 20.98
C GLU A 172 -9.98 10.27 20.38
N SER A 173 -9.47 9.07 20.06
CA SER A 173 -8.14 8.92 19.47
C SER A 173 -8.04 9.49 18.05
N ILE A 174 -9.13 9.46 17.30
CA ILE A 174 -9.23 10.15 16.01
C ILE A 174 -9.29 11.67 16.22
N GLY A 175 -10.00 12.10 17.26
CA GLY A 175 -10.38 13.50 17.50
C GLY A 175 -11.49 13.92 16.53
N ILE A 176 -12.68 14.19 17.06
CA ILE A 176 -13.85 14.55 16.24
C ILE A 176 -13.57 15.80 15.41
N ASP A 177 -12.83 16.76 15.94
CA ASP A 177 -12.47 17.99 15.23
C ASP A 177 -11.45 17.78 14.09
N ASN A 178 -10.76 16.63 14.08
CA ASN A 178 -9.91 16.24 12.96
C ASN A 178 -10.72 15.65 11.81
N LEU A 179 -12.03 15.40 11.96
CA LEU A 179 -12.91 14.86 10.91
C LEU A 179 -13.32 15.97 9.96
N GLU A 180 -12.86 15.84 8.71
CA GLU A 180 -13.06 16.87 7.69
C GLU A 180 -14.31 16.57 6.83
N ALA A 181 -14.82 15.33 6.85
CA ALA A 181 -16.03 14.97 6.16
C ALA A 181 -17.22 15.76 6.72
N ASN A 182 -18.04 16.31 5.82
CA ASN A 182 -19.28 17.01 6.14
C ASN A 182 -20.53 16.26 5.62
N GLY A 183 -20.35 15.23 4.79
CA GLY A 183 -21.43 14.40 4.26
C GLY A 183 -21.23 12.93 4.58
N PHE A 184 -21.77 12.06 3.72
CA PHE A 184 -21.67 10.61 3.86
C PHE A 184 -20.25 10.06 3.73
N ASP A 185 -19.27 10.83 3.23
CA ASP A 185 -17.86 10.42 3.21
C ASP A 185 -17.29 10.22 4.64
N LEU A 186 -17.99 10.71 5.67
CA LEU A 186 -17.71 10.42 7.08
C LEU A 186 -17.76 8.92 7.38
N THR A 187 -18.68 8.19 6.73
CA THR A 187 -18.84 6.74 6.95
C THR A 187 -17.60 5.95 6.53
N VAL A 188 -16.72 6.54 5.73
CA VAL A 188 -15.43 5.96 5.31
C VAL A 188 -14.27 6.62 6.04
N GLU A 189 -14.33 7.92 6.34
CA GLU A 189 -13.27 8.62 7.05
C GLU A 189 -12.99 8.02 8.43
N ILE A 190 -14.03 7.81 9.25
CA ILE A 190 -13.86 7.27 10.62
C ILE A 190 -13.24 5.86 10.57
N PRO A 191 -13.80 4.87 9.84
CA PRO A 191 -13.19 3.54 9.75
C PRO A 191 -11.76 3.53 9.23
N LEU A 192 -11.44 4.34 8.21
CA LEU A 192 -10.10 4.38 7.64
C LEU A 192 -9.10 5.01 8.60
N LYS A 193 -9.45 6.10 9.28
CA LYS A 193 -8.60 6.68 10.33
C LYS A 193 -8.40 5.70 11.48
N ALA A 194 -9.45 5.00 11.90
CA ALA A 194 -9.33 4.02 12.96
C ALA A 194 -8.42 2.84 12.57
N HIS A 195 -8.55 2.35 11.33
CA HIS A 195 -7.65 1.33 10.77
C HIS A 195 -6.20 1.83 10.69
N ILE A 196 -5.99 3.07 10.23
CA ILE A 196 -4.69 3.75 10.24
C ILE A 196 -4.13 3.90 11.65
N LEU A 197 -4.95 4.04 12.69
CA LEU A 197 -4.49 4.07 14.09
C LEU A 197 -4.27 2.67 14.68
N GLY A 198 -4.70 1.61 14.00
CA GLY A 198 -4.45 0.22 14.40
C GLY A 198 -5.55 -0.37 15.29
N PHE A 199 -6.73 0.23 15.32
CA PHE A 199 -7.88 -0.31 16.05
C PHE A 199 -8.38 -1.62 15.44
N ARG A 200 -8.82 -2.53 16.31
CA ARG A 200 -9.38 -3.84 15.94
C ARG A 200 -10.84 -3.68 15.54
N SER A 201 -11.20 -4.31 14.45
CA SER A 201 -12.56 -4.23 13.91
C SER A 201 -13.08 -5.58 13.46
N ALA A 202 -14.40 -5.75 13.52
CA ALA A 202 -15.12 -6.93 13.06
C ALA A 202 -16.32 -6.54 12.19
N GLU A 203 -16.77 -7.47 11.33
CA GLU A 203 -18.06 -7.34 10.65
C GLU A 203 -19.15 -8.06 11.45
N VAL A 204 -20.33 -7.46 11.46
CA VAL A 204 -21.55 -8.03 12.03
C VAL A 204 -22.60 -8.06 10.91
N PRO A 205 -23.24 -9.20 10.63
CA PRO A 205 -24.31 -9.25 9.65
C PRO A 205 -25.46 -8.35 10.07
N VAL A 206 -25.88 -7.45 9.18
CA VAL A 206 -27.04 -6.56 9.40
C VAL A 206 -27.98 -6.58 8.20
N THR A 207 -29.25 -6.26 8.47
CA THR A 207 -30.29 -6.13 7.46
C THR A 207 -30.52 -4.67 7.14
N TRP A 208 -30.53 -4.35 5.85
CA TRP A 208 -30.87 -3.03 5.36
C TRP A 208 -32.20 -3.09 4.60
N HIS A 209 -33.11 -2.20 4.96
CA HIS A 209 -34.40 -2.05 4.30
C HIS A 209 -34.42 -0.79 3.43
N GLY A 210 -35.14 -0.85 2.30
CA GLY A 210 -35.46 0.34 1.53
C GLY A 210 -36.14 1.38 2.41
N ARG A 211 -35.88 2.68 2.15
CA ARG A 211 -36.57 3.78 2.84
C ARG A 211 -38.08 3.57 2.76
N LYS A 212 -38.76 3.62 3.92
CA LYS A 212 -40.23 3.52 3.97
C LYS A 212 -40.89 4.78 3.39
N ARG A 213 -40.28 5.97 3.54
CA ARG A 213 -40.78 7.27 3.08
C ARG A 213 -39.64 8.21 2.62
N GLY A 214 -39.94 9.15 1.72
CA GLY A 214 -39.04 10.21 1.24
C GLY A 214 -38.26 9.91 -0.06
N GLU A 215 -37.95 10.95 -0.84
CA GLU A 215 -37.18 10.84 -2.09
C GLU A 215 -35.69 10.56 -1.87
N ALA A 216 -35.09 9.72 -2.73
CA ALA A 216 -33.66 9.41 -2.70
C ALA A 216 -32.81 10.58 -3.25
N LYS A 217 -32.41 11.52 -2.37
CA LYS A 217 -31.52 12.65 -2.72
C LYS A 217 -30.03 12.29 -2.91
N LEU A 218 -29.68 11.01 -3.09
CA LEU A 218 -28.28 10.60 -3.31
C LEU A 218 -27.87 10.77 -4.78
N LYS A 219 -27.35 11.95 -5.13
CA LYS A 219 -26.65 12.17 -6.40
C LYS A 219 -25.33 11.38 -6.39
N LEU A 220 -25.29 10.25 -7.09
CA LEU A 220 -24.14 9.32 -7.09
C LEU A 220 -22.84 9.99 -7.59
N SER A 221 -22.91 10.92 -8.54
CA SER A 221 -21.73 11.57 -9.15
C SER A 221 -21.01 12.54 -8.19
N GLU A 222 -21.78 13.38 -7.48
CA GLU A 222 -21.22 14.36 -6.54
C GLU A 222 -20.61 13.68 -5.32
N ASN A 223 -21.31 12.68 -4.78
CA ASN A 223 -20.81 11.90 -3.64
C ASN A 223 -19.60 11.03 -4.03
N GLY A 224 -19.57 10.45 -5.23
CA GLY A 224 -18.42 9.67 -5.71
C GLY A 224 -17.11 10.46 -5.67
N THR A 225 -17.14 11.74 -6.04
CA THR A 225 -15.95 12.60 -6.01
C THR A 225 -15.48 12.90 -4.58
N LYS A 226 -16.41 13.18 -3.65
CA LYS A 226 -16.09 13.41 -2.23
C LYS A 226 -15.46 12.15 -1.59
N TYR A 227 -16.07 10.99 -1.81
CA TYR A 227 -15.55 9.69 -1.36
C TYR A 227 -14.17 9.38 -1.95
N GLY A 228 -13.97 9.58 -3.25
CA GLY A 228 -12.69 9.36 -3.92
C GLY A 228 -11.58 10.27 -3.38
N LYS A 229 -11.86 11.57 -3.20
CA LYS A 229 -10.91 12.54 -2.63
C LYS A 229 -10.52 12.15 -1.21
N ARG A 230 -11.49 11.78 -0.37
CA ARG A 230 -11.27 11.30 1.01
C ARG A 230 -10.40 10.06 1.03
N LEU A 231 -10.72 9.07 0.20
CA LEU A 231 -9.98 7.82 0.07
C LEU A 231 -8.52 8.08 -0.30
N MET A 232 -8.27 8.88 -1.34
CA MET A 232 -6.92 9.20 -1.80
C MET A 232 -6.10 9.96 -0.75
N LYS A 233 -6.71 10.94 -0.07
CA LYS A 233 -6.04 11.68 1.01
C LYS A 233 -5.62 10.73 2.14
N LEU A 234 -6.52 9.86 2.60
CA LEU A 234 -6.23 8.89 3.64
C LEU A 234 -5.24 7.81 3.18
N PHE A 235 -5.22 7.46 1.89
CA PHE A 235 -4.24 6.54 1.33
C PHE A 235 -2.82 7.14 1.36
N ILE A 236 -2.68 8.43 1.06
CA ILE A 236 -1.41 9.15 1.19
C ILE A 236 -0.97 9.21 2.66
N VAL A 237 -1.88 9.60 3.56
CA VAL A 237 -1.59 9.66 5.02
C VAL A 237 -1.21 8.29 5.56
N GLY A 238 -1.94 7.24 5.18
CA GLY A 238 -1.64 5.85 5.54
C GLY A 238 -0.26 5.41 5.06
N ASN A 239 0.12 5.75 3.82
CA ASN A 239 1.48 5.51 3.32
C ASN A 239 2.54 6.23 4.15
N ILE A 240 2.34 7.52 4.47
CA ILE A 240 3.30 8.30 5.27
C ILE A 240 3.50 7.66 6.65
N ILE A 241 2.42 7.25 7.31
CA ILE A 241 2.47 6.60 8.63
C ILE A 241 3.13 5.22 8.52
N SER A 242 2.72 4.38 7.57
CA SER A 242 3.31 3.06 7.36
C SER A 242 4.79 3.14 6.99
N LEU A 243 5.17 4.12 6.17
CA LEU A 243 6.57 4.42 5.90
C LEU A 243 7.28 4.78 7.19
N LYS A 244 6.77 5.71 8.00
CA LYS A 244 7.38 6.08 9.29
C LYS A 244 7.54 4.88 10.23
N ASP A 245 6.52 4.02 10.33
CA ASP A 245 6.52 2.82 11.16
C ASP A 245 7.61 1.83 10.69
N LEU A 246 7.72 1.59 9.38
CA LEU A 246 8.73 0.68 8.80
C LEU A 246 10.15 1.31 8.79
N PHE A 247 10.27 2.59 8.40
CA PHE A 247 11.53 3.33 8.25
C PHE A 247 12.15 3.79 9.56
N GLY A 248 11.35 4.08 10.58
CA GLY A 248 11.84 4.52 11.89
C GLY A 248 12.83 3.51 12.50
N SER A 249 12.76 2.24 12.05
CA SER A 249 13.67 1.17 12.42
C SER A 249 14.93 1.03 11.55
N VAL A 250 14.99 1.66 10.36
CA VAL A 250 16.00 1.37 9.31
C VAL A 250 16.93 2.55 9.00
N VAL A 251 16.48 3.81 9.12
CA VAL A 251 17.28 4.97 8.65
C VAL A 251 17.36 6.07 9.72
N SER A 252 18.48 6.14 10.44
CA SER A 252 18.88 7.30 11.27
C SER A 252 19.56 8.41 10.45
N GLY A 253 19.17 8.57 9.17
CA GLY A 253 19.83 9.44 8.21
C GLY A 253 19.25 10.87 8.15
N SER A 254 20.12 11.85 7.88
CA SER A 254 19.72 13.25 7.67
C SER A 254 18.90 13.41 6.38
N LYS A 255 17.71 14.02 6.48
CA LYS A 255 16.79 14.34 5.36
C LYS A 255 17.48 15.09 4.21
N TRP A 256 18.55 15.84 4.50
CA TRP A 256 19.31 16.61 3.53
C TRP A 256 20.12 15.76 2.53
N LYS A 257 20.59 14.57 2.94
CA LYS A 257 21.31 13.67 2.02
C LYS A 257 20.40 13.09 0.94
N LEU A 258 19.13 12.85 1.29
CA LEU A 258 18.10 12.38 0.37
C LEU A 258 17.71 13.47 -0.64
N LEU A 259 17.49 14.68 -0.14
CA LEU A 259 17.19 15.83 -0.99
C LEU A 259 18.34 16.12 -1.97
N GLY A 260 19.60 16.05 -1.49
CA GLY A 260 20.79 16.23 -2.34
C GLY A 260 20.89 15.20 -3.47
N ALA A 261 20.65 13.92 -3.18
CA ALA A 261 20.68 12.86 -4.21
C ALA A 261 19.59 13.03 -5.27
N LEU A 262 18.38 13.45 -4.87
CA LEU A 262 17.29 13.76 -5.79
C LEU A 262 17.63 14.94 -6.70
N VAL A 263 18.17 16.02 -6.13
CA VAL A 263 18.59 17.22 -6.88
C VAL A 263 19.68 16.87 -7.89
N ILE A 264 20.68 16.06 -7.52
CA ILE A 264 21.72 15.60 -8.45
C ILE A 264 21.11 14.81 -9.60
N GLY A 265 20.19 13.88 -9.34
CA GLY A 265 19.48 13.11 -10.38
C GLY A 265 18.72 14.02 -11.35
N ILE A 266 18.01 15.03 -10.83
CA ILE A 266 17.29 16.01 -11.65
C ILE A 266 18.26 16.86 -12.48
N LEU A 267 19.38 17.30 -11.92
CA LEU A 267 20.40 18.07 -12.66
C LEU A 267 21.04 17.25 -13.78
N VAL A 268 21.33 15.97 -13.55
CA VAL A 268 21.84 15.05 -14.58
C VAL A 268 20.81 14.90 -15.71
N LEU A 269 19.54 14.68 -15.37
CA LEU A 269 18.46 14.64 -16.36
C LEU A 269 18.41 15.95 -17.16
N LEU A 270 18.36 17.11 -16.50
CA LEU A 270 18.31 18.42 -17.17
C LEU A 270 19.52 18.65 -18.10
N GLY A 271 20.71 18.22 -17.67
CA GLY A 271 21.91 18.23 -18.50
C GLY A 271 21.73 17.41 -19.77
N ILE A 272 21.28 16.16 -19.65
CA ILE A 272 21.04 15.27 -20.80
C ILE A 272 19.92 15.82 -21.71
N PHE A 273 18.84 16.34 -21.12
CA PHE A 273 17.72 16.97 -21.82
C PHE A 273 18.15 18.18 -22.67
N LYS A 274 19.14 18.95 -22.21
CA LYS A 274 19.69 20.07 -22.99
C LYS A 274 20.40 19.59 -24.25
N TYR A 275 21.06 18.44 -24.20
CA TYR A 275 21.78 17.87 -25.35
C TYR A 275 20.87 17.10 -26.32
N SER A 276 19.76 16.54 -25.85
CA SER A 276 18.87 15.69 -26.67
C SER A 276 17.80 16.47 -27.46
N GLY A 277 17.61 17.77 -27.22
CA GLY A 277 16.68 18.62 -27.96
C GLY A 277 15.23 18.53 -27.46
N TYR A 278 14.78 19.57 -26.76
CA TYR A 278 13.49 19.63 -26.06
C TYR A 278 12.27 19.34 -26.94
N SER A 279 12.20 19.97 -28.12
CA SER A 279 11.04 19.86 -29.00
C SER A 279 10.82 18.44 -29.51
N GLN A 280 11.89 17.76 -29.91
CA GLN A 280 11.81 16.40 -30.47
C GLN A 280 11.39 15.38 -29.41
N VAL A 281 11.93 15.49 -28.18
CA VAL A 281 11.53 14.60 -27.08
C VAL A 281 10.06 14.81 -26.72
N TYR A 282 9.63 16.07 -26.63
CA TYR A 282 8.23 16.40 -26.31
C TYR A 282 7.25 15.89 -27.38
N GLU A 283 7.55 16.09 -28.67
CA GLU A 283 6.73 15.58 -29.77
C GLU A 283 6.65 14.05 -29.78
N THR A 284 7.77 13.38 -29.50
CA THR A 284 7.81 11.91 -29.43
C THR A 284 6.93 11.39 -28.29
N ILE A 285 7.00 12.01 -27.10
CA ILE A 285 6.23 11.60 -25.92
C ILE A 285 4.72 11.88 -26.11
N ARG A 286 4.36 12.98 -26.78
CA ARG A 286 2.94 13.33 -27.02
C ARG A 286 2.21 12.27 -27.85
N ASN A 287 2.92 11.59 -28.75
CA ASN A 287 2.35 10.61 -29.68
C ASN A 287 2.48 9.16 -29.18
N VAL A 288 2.81 8.96 -27.90
CA VAL A 288 2.97 7.62 -27.33
C VAL A 288 1.66 6.84 -27.36
N SER A 289 1.71 5.63 -27.89
CA SER A 289 0.57 4.71 -27.91
C SER A 289 0.30 4.11 -26.53
N VAL A 290 -0.89 4.41 -26.01
CA VAL A 290 -1.38 3.95 -24.71
C VAL A 290 -1.46 2.41 -24.63
N ILE A 291 -1.76 1.73 -25.74
CA ILE A 291 -1.85 0.26 -25.79
C ILE A 291 -0.50 -0.37 -25.44
N TYR A 292 0.60 0.17 -25.99
CA TYR A 292 1.94 -0.33 -25.68
C TYR A 292 2.38 0.03 -24.26
N ILE A 293 1.91 1.14 -23.69
CA ILE A 293 2.13 1.44 -22.26
C ILE A 293 1.52 0.36 -21.37
N PHE A 294 0.27 -0.04 -21.63
CA PHE A 294 -0.37 -1.13 -20.88
C PHE A 294 0.32 -2.48 -21.11
N ALA A 295 0.78 -2.78 -22.32
CA ALA A 295 1.59 -3.97 -22.59
C ALA A 295 2.91 -3.95 -21.80
N GLY A 296 3.54 -2.77 -21.69
CA GLY A 296 4.71 -2.54 -20.84
C GLY A 296 4.41 -2.80 -19.36
N PHE A 297 3.29 -2.28 -18.85
CA PHE A 297 2.86 -2.56 -17.47
C PHE A 297 2.70 -4.06 -17.22
N ALA A 298 2.08 -4.79 -18.15
CA ALA A 298 1.90 -6.24 -18.05
C ALA A 298 3.24 -6.99 -18.04
N ALA A 299 4.19 -6.61 -18.91
CA ALA A 299 5.52 -7.20 -18.95
C ALA A 299 6.29 -6.97 -17.64
N ILE A 300 6.37 -5.74 -17.16
CA ILE A 300 7.08 -5.40 -15.92
C ILE A 300 6.42 -6.05 -14.70
N THR A 301 5.08 -6.07 -14.63
CA THR A 301 4.35 -6.75 -13.55
C THR A 301 4.65 -8.24 -13.55
N THR A 302 4.69 -8.87 -14.72
CA THR A 302 5.04 -10.30 -14.87
C THR A 302 6.47 -10.57 -14.41
N ALA A 303 7.43 -9.70 -14.74
CA ALA A 303 8.79 -9.79 -14.23
C ALA A 303 8.83 -9.77 -12.70
N PHE A 304 8.05 -8.90 -12.04
CA PHE A 304 7.95 -8.86 -10.57
C PHE A 304 7.30 -10.10 -9.96
N VAL A 305 6.30 -10.69 -10.61
CA VAL A 305 5.70 -11.98 -10.19
C VAL A 305 6.75 -13.10 -10.28
N MET A 306 7.52 -13.16 -11.36
CA MET A 306 8.59 -14.15 -11.53
C MET A 306 9.71 -13.96 -10.50
N ARG A 307 10.12 -12.71 -10.22
CA ARG A 307 11.07 -12.40 -9.13
C ARG A 307 10.55 -12.88 -7.77
N THR A 308 9.25 -12.72 -7.52
CA THR A 308 8.62 -13.21 -6.29
C THR A 308 8.67 -14.73 -6.18
N TRP A 309 8.42 -15.45 -7.28
CA TRP A 309 8.53 -16.91 -7.30
C TRP A 309 9.96 -17.37 -7.06
N ARG A 310 10.93 -16.74 -7.73
CA ARG A 310 12.36 -17.00 -7.49
C ARG A 310 12.73 -16.78 -6.03
N TRP A 311 12.31 -15.66 -5.44
CA TRP A 311 12.61 -15.37 -4.04
C TRP A 311 11.97 -16.37 -3.09
N SER A 312 10.75 -16.85 -3.41
CA SER A 312 10.10 -17.93 -2.66
C SER A 312 10.91 -19.23 -2.69
N VAL A 313 11.55 -19.58 -3.81
CA VAL A 313 12.41 -20.77 -3.90
C VAL A 313 13.60 -20.62 -2.94
N LEU A 314 14.31 -19.50 -3.00
CA LEU A 314 15.50 -19.24 -2.18
C LEU A 314 15.20 -19.25 -0.67
N LEU A 315 14.07 -18.65 -0.26
CA LEU A 315 13.65 -18.65 1.15
C LEU A 315 13.27 -20.06 1.63
N ARG A 316 12.56 -20.83 0.81
CA ARG A 316 12.20 -22.22 1.14
C ARG A 316 13.44 -23.09 1.31
N THR A 317 14.44 -22.92 0.45
CA THR A 317 15.74 -23.60 0.58
C THR A 317 16.46 -23.22 1.87
N SER A 318 16.25 -22.00 2.36
CA SER A 318 16.81 -21.54 3.63
C SER A 318 16.01 -22.02 4.86
N GLY A 319 14.90 -22.73 4.65
CA GLY A 319 14.03 -23.26 5.72
C GLY A 319 12.82 -22.39 6.08
N TYR A 320 12.52 -21.35 5.28
CA TYR A 320 11.43 -20.40 5.57
C TYR A 320 10.37 -20.42 4.48
N VAL A 321 9.14 -20.75 4.88
CA VAL A 321 7.98 -20.76 3.98
C VAL A 321 7.17 -19.49 4.21
N VAL A 322 7.34 -18.53 3.30
CA VAL A 322 6.59 -17.26 3.34
C VAL A 322 5.52 -17.24 2.25
N PRO A 323 4.29 -16.75 2.54
CA PRO A 323 3.26 -16.52 1.52
C PRO A 323 3.74 -15.62 0.38
N ARG A 324 3.45 -16.01 -0.86
CA ARG A 324 3.93 -15.28 -2.05
C ARG A 324 3.37 -13.85 -2.14
N ASP A 325 2.19 -13.60 -1.58
CA ASP A 325 1.61 -12.25 -1.56
C ASP A 325 2.43 -11.31 -0.65
N ILE A 326 2.92 -11.81 0.48
CA ILE A 326 3.79 -11.05 1.40
C ILE A 326 5.17 -10.85 0.78
N LEU A 327 5.69 -11.85 0.07
CA LEU A 327 6.94 -11.71 -0.70
C LEU A 327 6.81 -10.67 -1.81
N PHE A 328 5.72 -10.70 -2.59
CA PHE A 328 5.48 -9.71 -3.64
C PHE A 328 5.41 -8.30 -3.03
N LYS A 329 4.65 -8.13 -1.95
CA LYS A 329 4.53 -6.84 -1.25
C LYS A 329 5.89 -6.37 -0.72
N SER A 330 6.65 -7.26 -0.09
CA SER A 330 7.98 -6.94 0.46
C SER A 330 8.93 -6.53 -0.66
N LEU A 331 8.88 -7.22 -1.80
CA LEU A 331 9.67 -6.88 -2.97
C LEU A 331 9.26 -5.51 -3.53
N MET A 332 7.97 -5.27 -3.78
CA MET A 332 7.48 -3.99 -4.30
C MET A 332 7.78 -2.83 -3.36
N PHE A 333 7.67 -3.04 -2.05
CA PHE A 333 8.10 -2.09 -1.02
C PHE A 333 9.59 -1.77 -1.17
N GLY A 334 10.46 -2.78 -1.19
CA GLY A 334 11.90 -2.55 -1.38
C GLY A 334 12.23 -1.79 -2.67
N PHE A 335 11.59 -2.14 -3.78
CA PHE A 335 11.78 -1.43 -5.05
C PHE A 335 11.28 0.02 -5.00
N LEU A 336 10.13 0.28 -4.37
CA LEU A 336 9.64 1.65 -4.13
C LEU A 336 10.69 2.48 -3.38
N LEU A 337 11.33 1.91 -2.36
CA LEU A 337 12.31 2.66 -1.58
C LEU A 337 13.58 2.98 -2.35
N ASN A 338 13.94 2.18 -3.35
CA ASN A 338 15.07 2.51 -4.23
C ASN A 338 14.80 3.74 -5.12
N TYR A 339 13.56 4.19 -5.27
CA TYR A 339 13.22 5.47 -5.91
C TYR A 339 13.44 6.67 -4.97
N PHE A 340 13.43 6.46 -3.66
CA PHE A 340 13.59 7.53 -2.68
C PHE A 340 14.97 7.53 -2.02
N LEU A 341 15.62 6.38 -1.92
CA LEU A 341 16.87 6.16 -1.19
C LEU A 341 18.01 5.81 -2.15
N PRO A 342 19.23 6.35 -1.92
CA PRO A 342 20.42 5.92 -2.63
C PRO A 342 20.91 4.54 -2.14
N ALA A 343 22.02 4.06 -2.70
CA ALA A 343 22.72 2.85 -2.24
C ALA A 343 21.91 1.55 -2.27
N ARG A 344 20.80 1.48 -3.02
CA ARG A 344 19.89 0.32 -3.06
C ARG A 344 19.39 -0.10 -1.66
N ALA A 345 19.21 0.87 -0.76
CA ALA A 345 18.77 0.61 0.62
C ALA A 345 17.41 -0.12 0.70
N GLY A 346 16.61 -0.08 -0.36
CA GLY A 346 15.38 -0.85 -0.48
C GLY A 346 15.57 -2.37 -0.47
N ASP A 347 16.74 -2.89 -0.87
CA ASP A 347 17.06 -4.31 -0.75
C ASP A 347 17.15 -4.73 0.74
N ILE A 348 17.66 -3.85 1.60
CA ILE A 348 17.66 -4.08 3.06
C ILE A 348 16.24 -3.97 3.60
N ALA A 349 15.48 -2.97 3.15
CA ALA A 349 14.14 -2.72 3.63
C ALA A 349 13.16 -3.87 3.34
N ARG A 350 13.27 -4.56 2.20
CA ARG A 350 12.44 -5.76 1.94
C ARG A 350 12.76 -6.92 2.88
N GLY A 351 14.01 -7.06 3.32
CA GLY A 351 14.38 -8.02 4.37
C GLY A 351 13.81 -7.62 5.74
N ALA A 352 13.85 -6.32 6.07
CA ALA A 352 13.27 -5.80 7.30
C ALA A 352 11.74 -6.01 7.33
N ALA A 353 11.06 -5.82 6.20
CA ALA A 353 9.63 -6.11 6.07
C ALA A 353 9.32 -7.57 6.46
N LEU A 354 10.03 -8.55 5.89
CA LEU A 354 9.87 -9.97 6.23
C LEU A 354 10.15 -10.29 7.70
N LYS A 355 11.15 -9.64 8.29
CA LYS A 355 11.41 -9.77 9.73
C LYS A 355 10.22 -9.28 10.55
N THR A 356 9.63 -8.15 10.19
CA THR A 356 8.54 -7.56 10.95
C THR A 356 7.18 -8.24 10.75
N THR A 357 6.92 -8.81 9.57
CA THR A 357 5.64 -9.45 9.27
C THR A 357 5.66 -10.96 9.53
N GLU A 358 6.75 -11.63 9.18
CA GLU A 358 6.87 -13.10 9.18
C GLU A 358 7.93 -13.62 10.15
N LYS A 359 8.53 -12.74 10.97
CA LYS A 359 9.59 -13.07 11.94
C LYS A 359 10.79 -13.78 11.31
N THR A 360 11.02 -13.61 10.00
CA THR A 360 12.17 -14.19 9.30
C THR A 360 13.45 -13.47 9.73
N PRO A 361 14.54 -14.19 10.09
CA PRO A 361 15.79 -13.54 10.46
C PRO A 361 16.36 -12.70 9.32
N MET A 362 16.78 -11.47 9.65
CA MET A 362 17.30 -10.51 8.66
C MET A 362 18.47 -11.08 7.85
N GLY A 363 19.35 -11.87 8.49
CA GLY A 363 20.49 -12.47 7.79
C GLY A 363 20.08 -13.47 6.72
N ILE A 364 19.05 -14.29 6.97
CA ILE A 364 18.51 -15.22 5.97
C ILE A 364 17.87 -14.44 4.80
N SER A 365 17.11 -13.40 5.09
CA SER A 365 16.53 -12.58 4.02
C SER A 365 17.63 -11.95 3.16
N LEU A 366 18.65 -11.34 3.77
CA LEU A 366 19.74 -10.72 3.01
C LEU A 366 20.60 -11.74 2.23
N SER A 367 20.82 -12.95 2.77
CA SER A 367 21.58 -13.98 2.04
C SER A 367 20.89 -14.36 0.74
N THR A 368 19.55 -14.50 0.75
CA THR A 368 18.79 -14.77 -0.49
C THR A 368 18.94 -13.63 -1.49
N ILE A 369 18.96 -12.37 -1.02
CA ILE A 369 19.07 -11.18 -1.87
C ILE A 369 20.46 -11.10 -2.54
N VAL A 370 21.52 -11.40 -1.79
CA VAL A 370 22.89 -11.45 -2.35
C VAL A 370 22.97 -12.45 -3.49
N ILE A 371 22.38 -13.64 -3.31
CA ILE A 371 22.33 -14.68 -4.34
C ILE A 371 21.49 -14.25 -5.53
N GLU A 372 20.33 -13.62 -5.31
CA GLU A 372 19.52 -13.05 -6.40
C GLU A 372 20.33 -12.07 -7.26
N ARG A 373 21.11 -11.17 -6.64
CA ARG A 373 21.92 -10.18 -7.35
C ARG A 373 23.05 -10.83 -8.15
N ALA A 374 23.70 -11.84 -7.59
CA ALA A 374 24.71 -12.61 -8.27
C ALA A 374 24.13 -13.30 -9.53
N MET A 375 22.96 -13.92 -9.40
CA MET A 375 22.25 -14.55 -10.51
C MET A 375 21.82 -13.53 -11.56
N ASP A 376 21.28 -12.39 -11.15
CA ASP A 376 20.89 -11.30 -12.05
C ASP A 376 22.07 -10.82 -12.90
N MET A 377 23.22 -10.57 -12.28
CA MET A 377 24.43 -10.11 -12.97
C MET A 377 24.96 -11.16 -13.94
N LEU A 378 24.94 -12.43 -13.56
CA LEU A 378 25.32 -13.53 -14.45
C LEU A 378 24.36 -13.65 -15.65
N THR A 379 23.05 -13.63 -15.42
CA THR A 379 22.05 -13.71 -16.49
C THR A 379 22.17 -12.53 -17.44
N LEU A 380 22.32 -11.30 -16.93
CA LEU A 380 22.55 -10.11 -17.73
C LEU A 380 23.80 -10.24 -18.61
N ALA A 381 24.93 -10.67 -18.04
CA ALA A 381 26.17 -10.82 -18.78
C ALA A 381 26.05 -11.85 -19.91
N LEU A 382 25.38 -12.99 -19.66
CA LEU A 382 25.09 -14.00 -20.68
C LEU A 382 24.16 -13.46 -21.78
N MET A 383 23.11 -12.73 -21.41
CA MET A 383 22.19 -12.11 -22.35
C MET A 383 22.87 -11.04 -23.22
N LEU A 384 23.77 -10.23 -22.63
CA LEU A 384 24.56 -9.25 -23.39
C LEU A 384 25.51 -9.93 -24.38
N GLY A 385 26.19 -11.00 -23.95
CA GLY A 385 27.05 -11.80 -24.83
C GLY A 385 26.27 -12.36 -26.02
N ALA A 386 25.11 -12.99 -25.75
CA ALA A 386 24.24 -13.51 -26.79
C ALA A 386 23.69 -12.41 -27.70
N GLY A 387 23.18 -11.31 -27.14
CA GLY A 387 22.65 -10.17 -27.89
C GLY A 387 23.71 -9.51 -28.79
N ALA A 388 24.93 -9.33 -28.28
CA ALA A 388 26.04 -8.73 -29.03
C ALA A 388 26.40 -9.56 -30.28
N MET A 389 26.29 -10.89 -30.23
CA MET A 389 26.52 -11.77 -31.40
C MET A 389 25.54 -11.50 -32.55
N PHE A 390 24.30 -11.11 -32.24
CA PHE A 390 23.27 -10.84 -33.25
C PHE A 390 23.25 -9.38 -33.70
N VAL A 391 23.77 -8.45 -32.88
CA VAL A 391 23.67 -7.01 -33.15
C VAL A 391 24.92 -6.46 -33.87
N SER A 392 26.12 -7.04 -33.75
CA SER A 392 27.26 -6.51 -34.52
C SER A 392 28.48 -7.43 -34.78
N ARG A 393 29.14 -7.14 -35.92
CA ARG A 393 30.56 -7.40 -36.27
C ARG A 393 31.52 -6.25 -35.86
N SER A 394 31.09 -5.28 -35.03
CA SER A 394 31.85 -4.08 -34.65
C SER A 394 32.73 -4.30 -33.43
N SER A 395 34.00 -3.88 -33.50
CA SER A 395 35.01 -4.03 -32.45
C SER A 395 34.61 -3.39 -31.11
N THR A 396 33.91 -2.26 -31.12
CA THR A 396 33.51 -1.53 -29.91
C THR A 396 32.50 -2.31 -29.07
N MET A 397 31.56 -3.01 -29.69
CA MET A 397 30.55 -3.80 -28.98
C MET A 397 31.12 -5.07 -28.40
N SER A 398 32.10 -5.69 -29.07
CA SER A 398 32.86 -6.79 -28.49
C SER A 398 33.58 -6.36 -27.21
N ILE A 399 34.15 -5.15 -27.17
CA ILE A 399 34.80 -4.60 -25.97
C ILE A 399 33.80 -4.40 -24.82
N VAL A 400 32.61 -3.82 -25.10
CA VAL A 400 31.56 -3.64 -24.08
C VAL A 400 31.07 -4.97 -23.52
N ALA A 401 30.85 -5.97 -24.38
CA ALA A 401 30.46 -7.31 -23.96
C ALA A 401 31.54 -7.98 -23.10
N ILE A 402 32.82 -7.87 -23.49
CA ILE A 402 33.96 -8.38 -22.72
C ILE A 402 34.06 -7.67 -21.36
N ALA A 403 33.92 -6.34 -21.31
CA ALA A 403 33.95 -5.58 -20.07
C ALA A 403 32.83 -5.99 -19.10
N ALA A 404 31.61 -6.21 -19.62
CA ALA A 404 30.50 -6.70 -18.81
C ALA A 404 30.72 -8.13 -18.28
N LEU A 405 31.26 -9.03 -19.11
CA LEU A 405 31.65 -10.38 -18.68
C LEU A 405 32.76 -10.31 -17.60
N ALA A 406 33.73 -9.41 -17.74
CA ALA A 406 34.77 -9.18 -16.75
C ALA A 406 34.20 -8.66 -15.42
N ILE A 407 33.23 -7.74 -15.46
CA ILE A 407 32.52 -7.25 -14.26
C ILE A 407 31.76 -8.39 -13.58
N ALA A 408 31.01 -9.19 -14.34
CA ALA A 408 30.29 -10.34 -13.81
C ALA A 408 31.25 -11.37 -13.19
N PHE A 409 32.37 -11.65 -13.85
CA PHE A 409 33.43 -12.50 -13.32
C PHE A 409 34.02 -11.94 -12.02
N LEU A 410 34.37 -10.64 -11.98
CA LEU A 410 34.88 -9.97 -10.77
C LEU A 410 33.91 -10.06 -9.60
N LEU A 411 32.61 -9.95 -9.85
CA LEU A 411 31.58 -10.10 -8.83
C LEU A 411 31.50 -11.53 -8.29
N VAL A 412 31.59 -12.54 -9.16
CA VAL A 412 31.67 -13.95 -8.74
C VAL A 412 32.94 -14.20 -7.93
N VAL A 413 34.08 -13.66 -8.34
CA VAL A 413 35.34 -13.72 -7.60
C VAL A 413 35.21 -13.03 -6.24
N MET A 414 34.55 -11.88 -6.16
CA MET A 414 34.31 -11.17 -4.90
C MET A 414 33.44 -11.99 -3.94
N LEU A 415 32.39 -12.65 -4.44
CA LEU A 415 31.56 -13.55 -3.65
C LEU A 415 32.35 -14.77 -3.17
N PHE A 416 33.20 -15.34 -4.02
CA PHE A 416 34.09 -16.43 -3.66
C PHE A 416 35.10 -16.00 -2.59
N PHE A 417 35.66 -14.80 -2.69
CA PHE A 417 36.59 -14.25 -1.69
C PHE A 417 35.89 -14.03 -0.35
N ALA A 418 34.67 -13.46 -0.37
CA ALA A 418 33.85 -13.30 0.82
C ALA A 418 33.56 -14.65 1.51
N TYR A 419 33.29 -15.70 0.72
CA TYR A 419 33.12 -17.06 1.23
C TYR A 419 34.43 -17.65 1.79
N ARG A 420 35.55 -17.51 1.08
CA ARG A 420 36.86 -18.09 1.45
C ARG A 420 37.45 -17.49 2.73
N TYR A 421 37.17 -16.22 3.01
CA TYR A 421 37.68 -15.48 4.17
C TYR A 421 36.62 -15.21 5.24
N ASP A 422 35.47 -15.89 5.18
CA ASP A 422 34.36 -15.70 6.11
C ASP A 422 34.80 -15.80 7.59
N ALA A 423 35.55 -16.84 7.97
CA ALA A 423 35.99 -17.00 9.36
C ALA A 423 36.81 -15.81 9.87
N PHE A 424 37.60 -15.17 9.00
CA PHE A 424 38.37 -13.98 9.32
C PHE A 424 37.48 -12.74 9.44
N ILE A 425 36.56 -12.56 8.49
CA ILE A 425 35.60 -11.45 8.45
C ILE A 425 34.71 -11.48 9.69
N THR A 426 34.13 -12.65 10.01
CA THR A 426 33.26 -12.88 11.16
C THR A 426 34.00 -12.68 12.49
N ARG A 427 35.25 -13.15 12.61
CA ARG A 427 36.05 -12.91 13.82
C ARG A 427 36.41 -11.44 14.01
N LYS A 428 36.75 -10.71 12.94
CA LYS A 428 37.18 -9.31 13.02
C LYS A 428 36.02 -8.35 13.27
N LEU A 429 34.89 -8.56 12.58
CA LEU A 429 33.67 -7.76 12.77
C LEU A 429 32.94 -8.12 14.06
N GLY A 430 32.84 -9.41 14.40
CA GLY A 430 32.18 -9.87 15.63
C GLY A 430 32.87 -9.38 16.90
N LYS A 431 34.21 -9.25 16.89
CA LYS A 431 34.96 -8.61 17.98
C LYS A 431 34.66 -7.13 18.13
N ARG A 432 34.36 -6.42 17.04
CA ARG A 432 34.12 -4.97 17.02
C ARG A 432 32.66 -4.62 17.28
N PHE A 433 31.74 -5.51 16.90
CA PHE A 433 30.28 -5.33 17.04
C PHE A 433 29.61 -6.65 17.44
N PRO A 434 29.54 -6.98 18.75
CA PRO A 434 28.97 -8.23 19.24
C PRO A 434 27.52 -8.45 18.79
N ALA A 435 26.73 -7.37 18.68
CA ALA A 435 25.34 -7.39 18.23
C ALA A 435 25.16 -7.88 16.77
N ILE A 436 26.20 -7.84 15.94
CA ILE A 436 26.15 -8.23 14.52
C ILE A 436 26.48 -9.73 14.34
N SER A 437 27.04 -10.40 15.35
CA SER A 437 27.45 -11.80 15.28
C SER A 437 26.31 -12.76 14.91
N GLY A 438 25.16 -12.66 15.58
CA GLY A 438 23.97 -13.47 15.26
C GLY A 438 23.41 -13.21 13.85
N PHE A 439 23.50 -11.96 13.40
CA PHE A 439 23.16 -11.58 12.03
C PHE A 439 24.10 -12.23 11.01
N MET A 440 25.41 -12.19 11.24
CA MET A 440 26.40 -12.80 10.33
C MET A 440 26.26 -14.32 10.28
N ASN A 441 26.00 -14.96 11.43
CA ASN A 441 25.78 -16.41 11.49
C ASN A 441 24.55 -16.82 10.67
N SER A 442 23.42 -16.12 10.84
CA SER A 442 22.21 -16.39 10.06
C SER A 442 22.39 -16.11 8.56
N MET A 443 23.13 -15.07 8.17
CA MET A 443 23.51 -14.85 6.77
C MET A 443 24.31 -16.02 6.20
N LYS A 444 25.35 -16.46 6.92
CA LYS A 444 26.22 -17.56 6.49
C LYS A 444 25.44 -18.86 6.34
N GLU A 445 24.58 -19.17 7.30
CA GLU A 445 23.70 -20.34 7.27
C GLU A 445 22.79 -20.31 6.04
N GLY A 446 22.17 -19.16 5.75
CA GLY A 446 21.33 -18.99 4.56
C GLY A 446 22.10 -19.18 3.25
N LEU A 447 23.28 -18.57 3.13
CA LEU A 447 24.15 -18.76 1.95
C LEU A 447 24.56 -20.23 1.78
N PHE A 448 24.96 -20.89 2.86
CA PHE A 448 25.38 -22.29 2.84
C PHE A 448 24.23 -23.20 2.41
N ARG A 449 23.04 -23.06 3.01
CA ARG A 449 21.87 -23.87 2.67
C ARG A 449 21.47 -23.75 1.20
N ILE A 450 21.54 -22.53 0.65
CA ILE A 450 21.23 -22.29 -0.75
C ILE A 450 22.30 -22.89 -1.65
N TYR A 451 23.58 -22.68 -1.33
CA TYR A 451 24.70 -23.24 -2.10
C TYR A 451 24.69 -24.78 -2.11
N SER A 452 24.34 -25.41 -0.99
CA SER A 452 24.25 -26.85 -0.84
C SER A 452 23.05 -27.49 -1.56
N ASN A 453 22.18 -26.70 -2.22
CA ASN A 453 21.03 -27.20 -2.96
C ASN A 453 21.12 -26.83 -4.46
N PRO A 454 21.80 -27.67 -5.29
CA PRO A 454 21.98 -27.41 -6.71
C PRO A 454 20.66 -27.27 -7.48
N SER A 455 19.63 -28.04 -7.11
CA SER A 455 18.33 -28.00 -7.77
C SER A 455 17.63 -26.65 -7.56
N ALA A 456 17.71 -26.07 -6.36
CA ALA A 456 17.16 -24.76 -6.06
C ALA A 456 17.92 -23.64 -6.78
N LEU A 457 19.25 -23.73 -6.87
CA LEU A 457 20.07 -22.81 -7.65
C LEU A 457 19.71 -22.86 -9.14
N MET A 458 19.62 -24.07 -9.70
CA MET A 458 19.25 -24.30 -11.10
C MET A 458 17.86 -23.75 -11.42
N LEU A 459 16.87 -24.02 -10.57
CA LEU A 459 15.53 -23.48 -10.72
C LEU A 459 15.54 -21.94 -10.62
N SER A 460 16.32 -21.37 -9.70
CA SER A 460 16.42 -19.92 -9.54
C SER A 460 17.07 -19.24 -10.75
N ILE A 461 18.09 -19.86 -11.35
CA ILE A 461 18.70 -19.41 -12.61
C ILE A 461 17.69 -19.53 -13.76
N ALA A 462 16.97 -20.65 -13.84
CA ALA A 462 15.95 -20.88 -14.87
C ALA A 462 14.81 -19.86 -14.80
N ILE A 463 14.45 -19.37 -13.60
CA ILE A 463 13.47 -18.28 -13.42
C ILE A 463 14.09 -16.90 -13.71
N SER A 464 15.41 -16.72 -13.55
CA SER A 464 16.08 -15.44 -13.79
C SER A 464 16.08 -15.05 -15.27
N VAL A 465 16.18 -16.02 -16.18
CA VAL A 465 16.11 -15.79 -17.63
C VAL A 465 14.78 -15.14 -18.05
N PRO A 466 13.59 -15.73 -17.78
CA PRO A 466 12.32 -15.11 -18.14
C PRO A 466 12.09 -13.77 -17.43
N VAL A 467 12.58 -13.57 -16.20
CA VAL A 467 12.55 -12.24 -15.55
C VAL A 467 13.19 -11.21 -16.46
N TRP A 468 14.43 -11.43 -16.90
CA TRP A 468 15.14 -10.47 -17.74
C TRP A 468 14.60 -10.37 -19.17
N ILE A 469 14.02 -11.44 -19.72
CA ILE A 469 13.30 -11.37 -20.99
C ILE A 469 12.10 -10.42 -20.89
N PHE A 470 11.29 -10.50 -19.83
CA PHE A 470 10.16 -9.58 -19.66
C PHE A 470 10.61 -8.14 -19.40
N GLU A 471 11.72 -7.96 -18.66
CA GLU A 471 12.32 -6.64 -18.42
C GLU A 471 12.79 -6.00 -19.73
N VAL A 472 13.51 -6.75 -20.57
CA VAL A 472 13.97 -6.27 -21.87
C VAL A 472 12.81 -6.11 -22.86
N SER A 473 11.80 -6.96 -22.77
CA SER A 473 10.57 -6.80 -23.57
C SER A 473 9.89 -5.47 -23.26
N GLY A 474 9.95 -4.98 -22.01
CA GLY A 474 9.50 -3.63 -21.65
C GLY A 474 10.15 -2.54 -22.49
N ILE A 475 11.47 -2.62 -22.71
CA ILE A 475 12.24 -1.68 -23.53
C ILE A 475 11.82 -1.78 -25.00
N TYR A 476 11.68 -3.00 -25.53
CA TYR A 476 11.20 -3.23 -26.89
C TYR A 476 9.79 -2.67 -27.10
N ILE A 477 8.89 -2.89 -26.14
CA ILE A 477 7.53 -2.35 -26.14
C ILE A 477 7.53 -0.83 -26.03
N ALA A 478 8.40 -0.24 -25.22
CA ALA A 478 8.56 1.21 -25.12
C ALA A 478 9.00 1.83 -26.45
N ALA A 479 9.89 1.16 -27.21
CA ALA A 479 10.25 1.57 -28.56
C ALA A 479 9.02 1.58 -29.49
N MET A 480 8.22 0.51 -29.48
CA MET A 480 6.97 0.45 -30.25
C MET A 480 5.97 1.54 -29.80
N ALA A 481 5.94 1.86 -28.51
CA ALA A 481 5.06 2.89 -27.95
C ALA A 481 5.35 4.29 -28.54
N ILE A 482 6.62 4.62 -28.80
CA ILE A 482 7.03 5.86 -29.46
C ILE A 482 7.06 5.76 -31.00
N GLY A 483 6.59 4.66 -31.58
CA GLY A 483 6.56 4.44 -33.03
C GLY A 483 7.91 4.09 -33.66
N TYR A 484 8.92 3.72 -32.87
CA TYR A 484 10.25 3.38 -33.37
C TYR A 484 10.51 1.87 -33.35
N LYS A 485 10.98 1.33 -34.48
CA LYS A 485 11.24 -0.11 -34.62
C LYS A 485 12.72 -0.40 -34.33
N ILE A 486 13.00 -0.95 -33.16
CA ILE A 486 14.30 -1.59 -32.84
C ILE A 486 14.19 -3.10 -32.98
N THR A 487 15.31 -3.80 -33.17
CA THR A 487 15.33 -5.26 -33.09
C THR A 487 15.36 -5.71 -31.62
N PHE A 488 14.82 -6.88 -31.30
CA PHE A 488 14.86 -7.41 -29.94
C PHE A 488 16.30 -7.59 -29.40
N PRO A 489 17.27 -8.10 -30.19
CA PRO A 489 18.67 -8.15 -29.75
C PRO A 489 19.25 -6.76 -29.41
N LEU A 490 18.87 -5.71 -30.14
CA LEU A 490 19.31 -4.34 -29.82
C LEU A 490 18.69 -3.84 -28.50
N ALA A 491 17.43 -4.20 -28.22
CA ALA A 491 16.80 -3.96 -26.92
C ALA A 491 17.54 -4.70 -25.79
N VAL A 492 18.00 -5.93 -26.01
CA VAL A 492 18.82 -6.69 -25.05
C VAL A 492 20.13 -5.96 -24.74
N VAL A 493 20.90 -5.58 -25.78
CA VAL A 493 22.21 -4.94 -25.61
C VAL A 493 22.07 -3.60 -24.89
N SER A 494 21.17 -2.74 -25.34
CA SER A 494 20.93 -1.42 -24.76
C SER A 494 20.34 -1.51 -23.34
N GLY A 495 19.41 -2.43 -23.11
CA GLY A 495 18.82 -2.71 -21.80
C GLY A 495 19.84 -3.20 -20.79
N VAL A 496 20.59 -4.26 -21.12
CA VAL A 496 21.59 -4.83 -20.20
C VAL A 496 22.66 -3.80 -19.85
N ALA A 497 23.18 -3.06 -20.83
CA ALA A 497 24.16 -1.99 -20.57
C ALA A 497 23.61 -0.95 -19.58
N SER A 498 22.34 -0.56 -19.76
CA SER A 498 21.68 0.41 -18.90
C SER A 498 21.41 -0.14 -17.49
N PHE A 499 21.00 -1.40 -17.35
CA PHE A 499 20.82 -2.06 -16.05
C PHE A 499 22.15 -2.26 -15.30
N LEU A 500 23.23 -2.56 -16.02
CA LEU A 500 24.58 -2.62 -15.45
C LEU A 500 25.03 -1.24 -14.98
N ALA A 501 24.80 -0.17 -15.74
CA ALA A 501 25.11 1.18 -15.30
C ALA A 501 24.35 1.56 -14.02
N GLN A 502 23.08 1.15 -13.88
CA GLN A 502 22.29 1.31 -12.65
C GLN A 502 22.77 0.46 -11.46
N THR A 503 23.76 -0.44 -11.64
CA THR A 503 24.36 -1.17 -10.49
C THR A 503 25.18 -0.26 -9.60
N ILE A 504 25.68 0.86 -10.14
CA ILE A 504 26.42 1.86 -9.38
C ILE A 504 25.38 2.82 -8.77
N PRO A 505 25.14 2.79 -7.44
CA PRO A 505 23.95 3.37 -6.85
C PRO A 505 24.16 4.86 -6.51
N ILE A 506 24.43 5.67 -7.53
CA ILE A 506 24.75 7.10 -7.38
C ILE A 506 23.48 7.93 -7.26
N THR A 507 22.47 7.66 -8.08
CA THR A 507 21.21 8.41 -8.11
C THR A 507 20.01 7.53 -7.70
N PRO A 508 18.97 8.11 -7.06
CA PRO A 508 17.73 7.38 -6.78
C PRO A 508 17.13 6.81 -8.08
N ALA A 509 16.72 5.54 -8.05
CA ALA A 509 16.28 4.76 -9.20
C ALA A 509 17.21 4.75 -10.44
N GLY A 510 18.47 5.20 -10.31
CA GLY A 510 19.37 5.33 -11.45
C GLY A 510 18.93 6.41 -12.46
N ILE A 511 18.07 7.34 -12.03
CA ILE A 511 17.59 8.47 -12.83
C ILE A 511 18.79 9.24 -13.41
N GLY A 512 18.75 9.52 -14.71
CA GLY A 512 19.80 10.18 -15.49
C GLY A 512 20.84 9.21 -16.04
N ILE A 513 21.34 8.29 -15.21
CA ILE A 513 22.34 7.29 -15.63
C ILE A 513 21.72 6.30 -16.62
N TYR A 514 20.50 5.85 -16.34
CA TYR A 514 19.79 4.90 -17.18
C TYR A 514 19.50 5.46 -18.57
N GLU A 515 18.90 6.66 -18.62
CA GLU A 515 18.50 7.30 -19.86
C GLU A 515 19.71 7.70 -20.70
N GLY A 516 20.77 8.21 -20.06
CA GLY A 516 22.02 8.54 -20.72
C GLY A 516 22.71 7.30 -21.31
N THR A 517 22.77 6.20 -20.56
CA THR A 517 23.39 4.95 -21.04
C THR A 517 22.59 4.35 -22.19
N MET A 518 21.27 4.28 -22.07
CA MET A 518 20.38 3.76 -23.11
C MET A 518 20.53 4.56 -24.42
N ALA A 519 20.40 5.88 -24.33
CA ALA A 519 20.54 6.76 -25.49
C ALA A 519 21.93 6.65 -26.12
N GLY A 520 22.99 6.63 -25.30
CA GLY A 520 24.37 6.48 -25.77
C GLY A 520 24.63 5.16 -26.49
N VAL A 521 24.12 4.04 -25.96
CA VAL A 521 24.27 2.72 -26.62
C VAL A 521 23.49 2.69 -27.93
N LEU A 522 22.25 3.18 -27.97
CA LEU A 522 21.44 3.23 -29.19
C LEU A 522 22.08 4.14 -30.26
N ALA A 523 22.76 5.21 -29.85
CA ALA A 523 23.51 6.09 -30.76
C ALA A 523 24.66 5.39 -31.49
N LEU A 524 25.31 4.39 -30.85
CA LEU A 524 26.32 3.56 -31.51
C LEU A 524 25.75 2.70 -32.66
N PHE A 525 24.42 2.56 -32.72
CA PHE A 525 23.69 1.83 -33.75
C PHE A 525 22.93 2.75 -34.71
N GLY A 526 23.27 4.04 -34.74
CA GLY A 526 22.69 5.01 -35.68
C GLY A 526 21.31 5.55 -35.28
N ILE A 527 20.86 5.28 -34.06
CA ILE A 527 19.62 5.85 -33.52
C ILE A 527 19.94 7.22 -32.92
N SER A 528 19.12 8.24 -33.19
CA SER A 528 19.38 9.57 -32.64
C SER A 528 19.34 9.57 -31.10
N MET A 529 20.15 10.42 -30.47
CA MET A 529 20.14 10.62 -29.02
C MET A 529 18.76 11.03 -28.52
N SER A 530 17.99 11.81 -29.30
CA SER A 530 16.62 12.22 -28.97
C SER A 530 15.65 11.05 -28.91
N THR A 531 15.67 10.16 -29.91
CA THR A 531 14.83 8.96 -29.93
C THR A 531 15.23 7.97 -28.83
N GLY A 532 16.53 7.72 -28.65
CA GLY A 532 17.02 6.83 -27.59
C GLY A 532 16.65 7.31 -26.18
N PHE A 533 16.68 8.63 -25.97
CA PHE A 533 16.27 9.24 -24.71
C PHE A 533 14.75 9.16 -24.48
N SER A 534 13.93 9.46 -25.49
CA SER A 534 12.48 9.32 -25.42
C SER A 534 12.05 7.88 -25.11
N LEU A 535 12.70 6.89 -25.72
CA LEU A 535 12.49 5.47 -25.44
C LEU A 535 12.78 5.15 -23.96
N ALA A 536 13.95 5.59 -23.48
CA ALA A 536 14.37 5.34 -22.10
C ALA A 536 13.42 5.98 -21.08
N LEU A 537 12.92 7.19 -21.36
CA LEU A 537 11.92 7.86 -20.52
C LEU A 537 10.61 7.08 -20.46
N VAL A 538 10.13 6.56 -21.60
CA VAL A 538 8.89 5.77 -21.64
C VAL A 538 9.05 4.46 -20.88
N ASP A 539 10.16 3.73 -21.09
CA ASP A 539 10.43 2.49 -20.33
C ASP A 539 10.55 2.76 -18.82
N HIS A 540 11.30 3.81 -18.43
CA HIS A 540 11.45 4.16 -17.03
C HIS A 540 10.11 4.61 -16.43
N PHE A 541 9.27 5.36 -17.15
CA PHE A 541 7.93 5.72 -16.71
C PHE A 541 7.05 4.48 -16.47
N VAL A 542 7.09 3.52 -17.40
CA VAL A 542 6.34 2.26 -17.28
C VAL A 542 6.75 1.51 -16.00
N ARG A 543 8.07 1.36 -15.80
CA ARG A 543 8.67 0.70 -14.64
C ARG A 543 8.40 1.42 -13.32
N ALA A 544 8.53 2.74 -13.31
CA ALA A 544 8.28 3.58 -12.15
C ALA A 544 6.81 3.52 -11.73
N SER A 545 5.89 3.57 -12.70
CA SER A 545 4.44 3.51 -12.41
C SER A 545 4.05 2.19 -11.76
N VAL A 546 4.49 1.05 -12.32
CA VAL A 546 4.25 -0.28 -11.70
C VAL A 546 4.84 -0.33 -10.29
N THR A 547 6.05 0.18 -10.11
CA THR A 547 6.73 0.19 -8.82
C THR A 547 6.01 1.06 -7.79
N ILE A 548 5.58 2.25 -8.17
CA ILE A 548 4.90 3.21 -7.30
C ILE A 548 3.51 2.69 -6.91
N ILE A 549 2.71 2.23 -7.88
CA ILE A 549 1.34 1.78 -7.63
C ILE A 549 1.34 0.58 -6.68
N PHE A 550 2.03 -0.50 -7.03
CA PHE A 550 2.06 -1.68 -6.16
C PHE A 550 2.87 -1.44 -4.89
N GLY A 551 3.93 -0.63 -4.96
CA GLY A 551 4.76 -0.29 -3.81
C GLY A 551 3.98 0.46 -2.73
N MET A 552 3.17 1.45 -3.09
CA MET A 552 2.35 2.21 -2.12
C MET A 552 1.31 1.32 -1.45
N VAL A 553 0.61 0.49 -2.22
CA VAL A 553 -0.34 -0.50 -1.67
C VAL A 553 0.38 -1.47 -0.72
N SER A 554 1.54 -1.99 -1.15
CA SER A 554 2.35 -2.91 -0.35
C SER A 554 2.85 -2.27 0.94
N THR A 555 3.24 -1.00 0.90
CA THR A 555 3.72 -0.24 2.05
C THR A 555 2.65 -0.14 3.13
N ILE A 556 1.40 0.18 2.76
CA ILE A 556 0.29 0.20 3.71
C ILE A 556 0.07 -1.18 4.32
N HIS A 557 -0.02 -2.21 3.48
CA HIS A 557 -0.33 -3.56 3.94
C HIS A 557 0.74 -4.10 4.89
N LEU A 558 2.02 -3.91 4.55
CA LEU A 558 3.15 -4.33 5.38
C LEU A 558 3.25 -3.50 6.65
N GLY A 559 3.07 -2.18 6.56
CA GLY A 559 3.10 -1.29 7.71
C GLY A 559 2.08 -1.70 8.76
N PHE A 560 0.83 -1.95 8.36
CA PHE A 560 -0.20 -2.40 9.28
C PHE A 560 0.04 -3.81 9.81
N ALA A 561 0.51 -4.75 8.98
CA ALA A 561 0.88 -6.09 9.43
C ALA A 561 2.04 -6.08 10.44
N SER A 562 2.98 -5.13 10.31
CA SER A 562 4.17 -5.02 11.18
C SER A 562 3.89 -4.48 12.58
N ARG A 563 2.72 -3.88 12.83
CA ARG A 563 2.42 -3.21 14.11
C ARG A 563 2.43 -4.13 15.32
N GLY A 564 1.96 -5.37 15.16
CA GLY A 564 2.00 -6.38 16.22
C GLY A 564 3.42 -6.63 16.69
N TYR A 565 4.37 -6.75 15.76
CA TYR A 565 5.79 -6.93 16.05
C TYR A 565 6.37 -5.74 16.84
N PHE A 566 6.06 -4.50 16.46
CA PHE A 566 6.55 -3.32 17.18
C PHE A 566 5.87 -3.12 18.53
N ALA A 567 4.63 -3.58 18.71
CA ALA A 567 3.96 -3.59 20.01
C ALA A 567 4.62 -4.61 20.96
N GLU A 568 4.93 -5.82 20.48
CA GLU A 568 5.69 -6.83 21.24
C GLU A 568 7.09 -6.32 21.64
N ALA A 569 7.82 -5.71 20.69
CA ALA A 569 9.17 -5.19 20.94
C ALA A 569 9.21 -4.03 21.96
N ARG A 570 8.17 -3.18 21.99
CA ARG A 570 8.05 -2.12 23.00
C ARG A 570 7.76 -2.68 24.39
N LYS A 571 6.97 -3.74 24.48
CA LYS A 571 6.71 -4.45 25.75
C LYS A 571 7.95 -5.16 26.28
N SER A 572 8.77 -5.75 25.41
CA SER A 572 10.01 -6.42 25.83
C SER A 572 11.15 -5.48 26.22
N SER A 573 11.18 -4.26 25.67
CA SER A 573 12.14 -3.21 26.03
C SER A 573 11.78 -2.41 27.29
N HIS A 574 10.55 -2.56 27.80
CA HIS A 574 10.09 -2.00 29.09
C HIS A 574 10.09 -3.05 30.21
N LYS A 575 10.86 -4.15 30.10
CA LYS A 575 11.22 -4.90 31.31
C LYS A 575 12.01 -3.96 32.22
N PRO A 576 11.64 -3.82 33.51
CA PRO A 576 12.34 -2.93 34.41
C PRO A 576 13.75 -3.47 34.62
N ASP A 577 14.74 -2.78 34.05
CA ASP A 577 16.08 -2.73 34.64
C ASP A 577 15.93 -1.94 35.94
N ASP A 578 15.51 -2.64 37.00
CA ASP A 578 15.78 -2.36 38.43
C ASP A 578 14.93 -3.29 39.31
N ALA A 579 15.49 -4.45 39.64
CA ALA A 579 15.52 -4.99 41.02
C ALA A 579 16.41 -6.24 41.04
N ILE A 580 17.55 -6.04 41.69
CA ILE A 580 18.53 -6.95 42.30
C ILE A 580 17.99 -8.34 42.62
#